data_AF-A0A3M7M2M4-F1
#
_entry.id   AF-A0A3M7M2M4-F1
#
_cell.length_a   1.000
_cell.length_b   1.000
_cell.length_c   1.000
_cell.angle_alpha   90.00
_cell.angle_beta   90.00
_cell.angle_gamma   90.00
#
_symmetry.space_group_name_H-M   'P 1'
#
loop_
_entity.id
_entity.type
_entity.pdbx_description
1 polymer ?
#
loop_
_entity_poly.entity_id
_entity_poly.type
_entity_poly.pdbx_seq_one_letter_code
_entity_poly.pdbx_strand_id
1 'polypeptide(L)'
;MARANNNSPIPSYEEAVMVAPVTRSSQEFESPVALERRDSANSCTLSSSWPLPDMPPAYAVVDEKATIFTIYGTMIHTPNAPAYQLSSFLGSRVDTIKLRRLCAEEVTVLQSGAQTIPFNDRSVLYETHGPSFLSNDYYIEGQHRSTLPGLLHMSFGLRRWHVVHIPIPTSRPVELMTCGKNGGLKKTITQRKNEMEPSVWKDAEGNVIATEVMQMCNGAKMPTLELRPGLDQTCRELILALWVSRLWMAFGRKAYMT
;
A
#
# COMPACT_ATOMS: atom_id res chain seq x y z
N MET A 1 -58.23 -12.63 17.16
CA MET A 1 -57.84 -11.40 16.44
C MET A 1 -56.66 -11.74 15.54
N ALA A 2 -56.83 -11.59 14.22
CA ALA A 2 -55.81 -11.85 13.21
C ALA A 2 -54.82 -10.66 13.12
N ARG A 3 -53.53 -10.94 12.88
CA ARG A 3 -52.53 -9.93 12.50
C ARG A 3 -51.84 -10.39 11.22
N ALA A 4 -51.81 -9.47 10.25
CA ALA A 4 -51.33 -9.69 8.90
C ALA A 4 -49.81 -9.96 8.87
N ASN A 5 -49.46 -10.90 7.99
CA ASN A 5 -48.12 -11.27 7.59
C ASN A 5 -47.69 -10.33 6.45
N ASN A 6 -46.53 -9.67 6.56
CA ASN A 6 -45.86 -9.00 5.43
C ASN A 6 -44.35 -9.24 5.55
N ASN A 7 -43.95 -10.45 5.14
CA ASN A 7 -42.59 -10.77 4.77
C ASN A 7 -42.30 -10.17 3.40
N SER A 8 -41.27 -9.33 3.30
CA SER A 8 -40.60 -9.06 2.04
C SER A 8 -39.09 -8.96 2.33
N PRO A 9 -38.28 -9.95 1.89
CA PRO A 9 -36.84 -9.90 2.06
C PRO A 9 -36.21 -8.81 1.17
N ILE A 10 -35.16 -8.16 1.69
CA ILE A 10 -34.36 -7.18 0.96
C ILE A 10 -33.52 -7.94 -0.09
N PRO A 11 -33.46 -7.51 -1.36
CA PRO A 11 -32.74 -8.23 -2.41
C PRO A 11 -31.23 -8.32 -2.16
N SER A 12 -30.68 -9.52 -2.36
CA SER A 12 -29.24 -9.81 -2.31
C SER A 12 -28.56 -9.41 -3.64
N TYR A 13 -27.30 -8.99 -3.56
CA TYR A 13 -26.45 -8.58 -4.69
C TYR A 13 -26.08 -9.76 -5.63
N GLU A 14 -26.37 -11.00 -5.25
CA GLU A 14 -26.00 -12.21 -6.00
C GLU A 14 -26.89 -12.51 -7.24
N GLU A 15 -28.00 -11.80 -7.45
CA GLU A 15 -28.92 -12.08 -8.58
C GLU A 15 -28.62 -11.29 -9.87
N ALA A 16 -27.56 -10.49 -9.94
CA ALA A 16 -27.25 -9.65 -11.11
C ALA A 16 -26.06 -10.10 -11.98
N VAL A 17 -25.47 -11.28 -11.72
CA VAL A 17 -24.37 -11.83 -12.55
C VAL A 17 -24.67 -13.26 -13.00
N MET A 18 -25.85 -13.43 -13.59
CA MET A 18 -26.18 -14.57 -14.44
C MET A 18 -25.91 -14.20 -15.90
N VAL A 19 -24.65 -14.25 -16.35
CA VAL A 19 -24.23 -14.70 -17.70
C VAL A 19 -22.75 -15.08 -17.62
N ALA A 20 -22.45 -16.38 -17.57
CA ALA A 20 -21.13 -16.92 -17.90
C ALA A 20 -21.14 -17.38 -19.37
N PRO A 21 -20.02 -17.28 -20.11
CA PRO A 21 -19.72 -18.21 -21.17
C PRO A 21 -18.73 -19.27 -20.65
N VAL A 22 -19.09 -20.52 -20.90
CA VAL A 22 -18.30 -21.74 -20.62
C VAL A 22 -17.19 -21.92 -21.67
N THR A 23 -16.11 -22.54 -21.17
CA THR A 23 -14.79 -22.89 -21.72
C THR A 23 -14.72 -23.99 -22.81
N ARG A 24 -13.56 -23.99 -23.52
CA ARG A 24 -12.78 -25.10 -24.19
C ARG A 24 -13.23 -25.55 -25.61
N SER A 25 -12.34 -25.88 -26.55
CA SER A 25 -11.21 -26.87 -26.59
C SER A 25 -10.07 -26.43 -27.58
N SER A 26 -8.74 -26.72 -27.49
CA SER A 26 -7.91 -27.97 -27.56
C SER A 26 -8.34 -28.93 -28.70
N GLN A 27 -7.56 -29.46 -29.66
CA GLN A 27 -6.17 -29.97 -29.86
C GLN A 27 -5.85 -29.82 -31.39
N GLU A 28 -4.66 -30.00 -31.98
CA GLU A 28 -3.82 -31.22 -32.02
C GLU A 28 -2.46 -30.98 -32.76
N PHE A 29 -1.55 -31.95 -32.62
CA PHE A 29 -0.11 -31.99 -32.88
C PHE A 29 0.33 -32.07 -34.36
N GLU A 30 1.58 -31.66 -34.67
CA GLU A 30 2.64 -32.55 -35.18
C GLU A 30 4.02 -31.84 -35.36
N SER A 31 5.09 -32.57 -35.05
CA SER A 31 6.52 -32.36 -35.34
C SER A 31 7.02 -33.70 -35.93
N PRO A 32 8.29 -33.97 -36.34
CA PRO A 32 9.50 -33.13 -36.43
C PRO A 32 10.32 -33.37 -37.74
N VAL A 33 11.39 -32.60 -38.01
CA VAL A 33 12.59 -33.13 -38.71
C VAL A 33 13.86 -32.45 -38.17
N ALA A 34 14.82 -33.31 -37.80
CA ALA A 34 16.15 -33.03 -37.29
C ALA A 34 17.22 -32.97 -38.41
N LEU A 35 18.34 -32.28 -38.16
CA LEU A 35 19.73 -32.77 -38.25
C LEU A 35 20.68 -31.55 -38.12
N GLU A 36 21.50 -31.47 -37.06
CA GLU A 36 22.96 -31.76 -37.06
C GLU A 36 23.81 -30.66 -37.74
N ARG A 37 24.99 -30.24 -37.26
CA ARG A 37 25.99 -30.86 -36.38
C ARG A 37 27.05 -29.78 -36.03
N ARG A 38 27.56 -29.80 -34.78
CA ARG A 38 28.99 -29.87 -34.35
C ARG A 38 30.00 -28.85 -34.92
N ASP A 39 30.99 -28.32 -34.21
CA ASP A 39 31.59 -28.64 -32.91
C ASP A 39 32.67 -27.60 -32.54
N SER A 40 33.09 -27.64 -31.27
CA SER A 40 34.43 -27.29 -30.75
C SER A 40 34.75 -25.80 -30.53
N ALA A 41 35.37 -25.36 -29.44
CA ALA A 41 35.84 -26.00 -28.20
C ALA A 41 36.23 -24.90 -27.20
N ASN A 42 36.26 -25.26 -25.91
CA ASN A 42 37.12 -24.68 -24.87
C ASN A 42 36.96 -23.19 -24.50
N SER A 43 36.31 -22.93 -23.36
CA SER A 43 37.05 -22.48 -22.16
C SER A 43 36.14 -22.39 -20.94
N CYS A 44 36.37 -23.28 -19.98
CA CYS A 44 36.05 -23.04 -18.59
C CYS A 44 36.99 -21.94 -18.08
N THR A 45 36.45 -20.75 -17.84
CA THR A 45 37.05 -19.80 -16.90
C THR A 45 35.97 -19.37 -15.92
N LEU A 46 36.15 -19.86 -14.69
CA LEU A 46 35.57 -19.34 -13.47
C LEU A 46 35.80 -17.82 -13.41
N SER A 47 34.81 -17.03 -13.83
CA SER A 47 34.78 -15.60 -13.49
C SER A 47 33.90 -15.43 -12.26
N SER A 48 34.51 -15.73 -11.12
CA SER A 48 34.06 -15.26 -9.82
C SER A 48 34.27 -13.74 -9.77
N SER A 49 33.30 -12.99 -10.28
CA SER A 49 33.17 -11.57 -9.92
C SER A 49 32.06 -11.46 -8.88
N TRP A 50 32.46 -11.49 -7.61
CA TRP A 50 31.65 -10.93 -6.54
C TRP A 50 31.25 -9.50 -6.94
N PRO A 51 29.96 -9.11 -6.90
CA PRO A 51 29.62 -7.72 -7.04
C PRO A 51 30.21 -6.95 -5.85
N LEU A 52 30.98 -5.91 -6.17
CA LEU A 52 31.42 -4.87 -5.25
C LEU A 52 30.24 -4.36 -4.39
N PRO A 53 30.48 -3.86 -3.16
CA PRO A 53 29.40 -3.39 -2.29
C PRO A 53 28.52 -2.38 -3.03
N ASP A 54 27.25 -2.78 -3.15
CA ASP A 54 26.19 -2.17 -3.95
C ASP A 54 26.18 -0.65 -3.79
N MET A 55 26.41 0.05 -4.91
CA MET A 55 25.91 1.41 -5.07
C MET A 55 24.43 1.42 -4.63
N PRO A 56 23.98 2.38 -3.80
CA PRO A 56 22.59 2.38 -3.35
C PRO A 56 21.68 2.29 -4.57
N PRO A 57 20.57 1.51 -4.50
CA PRO A 57 19.70 1.31 -5.64
C PRO A 57 19.36 2.66 -6.28
N ALA A 58 19.45 2.76 -7.61
CA ALA A 58 19.07 3.95 -8.36
C ALA A 58 17.53 4.09 -8.32
N TYR A 59 17.03 4.48 -7.16
CA TYR A 59 15.64 4.76 -6.93
C TYR A 59 15.16 5.81 -7.92
N ALA A 60 13.93 5.66 -8.41
CA ALA A 60 13.32 6.73 -9.16
C ALA A 60 13.28 7.98 -8.26
N VAL A 61 13.79 9.10 -8.76
CA VAL A 61 13.65 10.38 -8.07
C VAL A 61 12.16 10.71 -8.08
N VAL A 62 11.52 10.52 -6.92
CA VAL A 62 10.14 10.95 -6.75
C VAL A 62 10.17 12.46 -6.77
N ASP A 63 9.44 13.07 -7.70
CA ASP A 63 9.37 14.52 -7.83
C ASP A 63 9.00 15.13 -6.47
N GLU A 64 9.83 16.06 -5.99
CA GLU A 64 9.59 16.77 -4.74
C GLU A 64 8.24 17.50 -4.76
N LYS A 65 7.75 17.86 -5.95
CA LYS A 65 6.45 18.51 -6.15
C LYS A 65 5.27 17.54 -6.14
N ALA A 66 5.50 16.22 -6.22
CA ALA A 66 4.43 15.23 -6.19
C ALA A 66 3.84 15.11 -4.77
N THR A 67 2.77 15.85 -4.50
CA THR A 67 2.09 15.83 -3.21
C THR A 67 0.91 14.87 -3.14
N ILE A 68 0.45 14.33 -4.27
CA ILE A 68 -0.74 13.48 -4.36
C ILE A 68 -0.33 12.04 -4.61
N PHE A 69 -0.89 11.12 -3.83
CA PHE A 69 -0.63 9.69 -3.93
C PHE A 69 -1.92 8.88 -3.95
N THR A 70 -2.01 7.89 -4.83
CA THR A 70 -3.19 7.01 -4.98
C THR A 70 -2.76 5.54 -5.03
N ILE A 71 -3.57 4.63 -4.49
CA ILE A 71 -3.25 3.19 -4.46
C ILE A 71 -4.06 2.45 -5.52
N TYR A 72 -3.37 1.79 -6.45
CA TYR A 72 -3.94 0.88 -7.44
C TYR A 72 -3.40 -0.52 -7.25
N GLY A 73 -4.23 -1.43 -6.72
CA GLY A 73 -3.80 -2.79 -6.40
C GLY A 73 -2.69 -2.79 -5.34
N THR A 74 -1.47 -3.17 -5.73
CA THR A 74 -0.27 -3.12 -4.89
C THR A 74 0.64 -1.93 -5.20
N MET A 75 0.30 -1.09 -6.18
CA MET A 75 1.13 0.06 -6.58
C MET A 75 0.61 1.36 -5.97
N ILE A 76 1.53 2.23 -5.56
CA ILE A 76 1.22 3.61 -5.17
C ILE A 76 1.72 4.53 -6.28
N HIS A 77 0.80 5.33 -6.82
CA HIS A 77 1.03 6.23 -7.94
C HIS A 77 1.10 7.68 -7.46
N THR A 78 2.02 8.40 -8.07
CA THR A 78 1.94 9.86 -8.20
C THR A 78 1.14 10.20 -9.46
N PRO A 79 0.76 11.48 -9.70
CA PRO A 79 0.13 11.86 -10.96
C PRO A 79 0.96 11.54 -12.20
N ASN A 80 2.29 11.44 -12.05
CA ASN A 80 3.22 11.25 -13.17
C ASN A 80 3.54 9.78 -13.43
N ALA A 81 3.66 8.96 -12.37
CA ALA A 81 4.17 7.60 -12.46
C ALA A 81 3.89 6.76 -11.20
N PRO A 82 3.90 5.41 -11.29
CA PRO A 82 4.06 4.56 -10.12
C PRO A 82 5.38 4.89 -9.40
N ALA A 83 5.36 4.96 -8.08
CA ALA A 83 6.51 5.35 -7.26
C ALA A 83 6.85 4.33 -6.16
N TYR A 84 5.83 3.66 -5.61
CA TYR A 84 6.01 2.67 -4.54
C TYR A 84 5.22 1.41 -4.81
N GLN A 85 5.60 0.33 -4.14
CA GLN A 85 4.93 -0.96 -4.19
C GLN A 85 4.71 -1.53 -2.78
N LEU A 86 3.57 -2.19 -2.60
CA LEU A 86 3.18 -2.98 -1.44
C LEU A 86 3.49 -4.46 -1.66
N SER A 87 3.88 -5.18 -0.60
CA SER A 87 4.10 -6.64 -0.68
C SER A 87 2.83 -7.44 -0.94
N SER A 88 1.66 -6.87 -0.66
CA SER A 88 0.36 -7.53 -0.80
C SER A 88 -0.75 -6.51 -0.97
N PHE A 89 -1.91 -6.95 -1.44
CA PHE A 89 -3.11 -6.11 -1.48
C PHE A 89 -3.53 -5.73 -0.06
N LEU A 90 -4.12 -4.55 0.11
CA LEU A 90 -4.58 -4.06 1.41
C LEU A 90 -5.63 -4.97 2.07
N GLY A 91 -6.34 -5.80 1.30
CA GLY A 91 -7.32 -6.78 1.81
C GLY A 91 -6.75 -8.17 2.07
N SER A 92 -5.47 -8.42 1.81
CA SER A 92 -4.85 -9.74 2.00
C SER A 92 -4.73 -10.10 3.48
N ARG A 93 -5.00 -11.37 3.81
CA ARG A 93 -4.79 -11.96 5.14
C ARG A 93 -3.32 -12.37 5.29
N VAL A 94 -2.47 -11.39 5.51
CA VAL A 94 -1.04 -11.57 5.80
C VAL A 94 -0.74 -11.03 7.19
N ASP A 95 0.32 -11.52 7.81
CA ASP A 95 0.74 -11.03 9.14
C ASP A 95 1.57 -9.75 9.05
N THR A 96 2.13 -9.47 7.87
CA THR A 96 2.95 -8.28 7.61
C THR A 96 2.63 -7.65 6.26
N ILE A 97 2.69 -6.33 6.21
CA ILE A 97 2.68 -5.56 4.95
C ILE A 97 3.94 -4.73 4.86
N LYS A 98 4.60 -4.77 3.70
CA LYS A 98 5.86 -4.06 3.43
C LYS A 98 5.63 -3.01 2.35
N LEU A 99 6.26 -1.85 2.53
CA LEU A 99 6.31 -0.77 1.56
C LEU A 99 7.74 -0.63 1.03
N ARG A 100 7.90 -0.58 -0.29
CA ARG A 100 9.20 -0.32 -0.94
C ARG A 100 9.09 0.79 -1.99
N ARG A 101 10.22 1.43 -2.29
CA ARG A 101 10.34 2.36 -3.42
C ARG A 101 10.68 1.61 -4.71
N LEU A 102 10.14 2.06 -5.84
CA LEU A 102 10.50 1.54 -7.15
C LEU A 102 11.80 2.18 -7.67
N CYS A 103 12.62 1.40 -8.37
CA CYS A 103 13.79 1.89 -9.09
C CYS A 103 13.40 2.50 -10.44
N ALA A 104 14.26 3.35 -11.01
CA ALA A 104 13.98 4.02 -12.29
C ALA A 104 13.71 3.03 -13.45
N GLU A 105 14.43 1.91 -13.47
CA GLU A 105 14.24 0.82 -14.44
C GLU A 105 12.84 0.20 -14.32
N GLU A 106 12.39 -0.08 -13.08
CA GLU A 106 11.08 -0.65 -12.79
C GLU A 106 9.96 0.30 -13.22
N VAL A 107 10.11 1.60 -12.97
CA VAL A 107 9.16 2.62 -13.41
C VAL A 107 9.07 2.66 -14.94
N THR A 108 10.21 2.62 -15.63
CA THR A 108 10.26 2.61 -17.11
C THR A 108 9.56 1.38 -17.68
N VAL A 109 9.80 0.20 -17.09
CA VAL A 109 9.15 -1.06 -17.49
C VAL A 109 7.63 -0.98 -17.30
N LEU A 110 7.15 -0.46 -16.18
CA LEU A 110 5.70 -0.26 -15.95
C LEU A 110 5.10 0.74 -16.96
N GLN A 111 5.78 1.84 -17.23
CA GLN A 111 5.34 2.84 -18.20
C GLN A 111 5.33 2.30 -19.64
N SER A 112 6.19 1.33 -19.96
CA SER A 112 6.20 0.64 -21.26
C SER A 112 5.05 -0.36 -21.45
N GLY A 113 4.20 -0.57 -20.43
CA GLY A 113 3.01 -1.41 -20.51
C GLY A 113 3.10 -2.74 -19.78
N ALA A 114 4.18 -3.00 -19.03
CA ALA A 114 4.24 -4.17 -18.14
C ALA A 114 3.15 -4.07 -17.06
N GLN A 115 2.40 -5.14 -16.86
CA GLN A 115 1.27 -5.14 -15.92
C GLN A 115 1.71 -5.28 -14.46
N THR A 116 2.80 -5.99 -14.20
CA THR A 116 3.27 -6.30 -12.84
C THR A 116 4.79 -6.35 -12.77
N ILE A 117 5.32 -6.08 -11.58
CA ILE A 117 6.73 -6.27 -11.23
C ILE A 117 6.77 -7.10 -9.93
N PRO A 118 7.64 -8.10 -9.82
CA PRO A 118 7.78 -8.87 -8.58
C PRO A 118 8.18 -7.96 -7.42
N PHE A 119 7.69 -8.30 -6.23
CA PHE A 119 8.10 -7.58 -5.03
C PHE A 119 9.55 -7.92 -4.67
N ASN A 120 10.36 -6.90 -4.38
CA ASN A 120 11.76 -7.06 -4.00
C ASN A 120 11.95 -6.70 -2.53
N ASP A 121 12.31 -7.67 -1.70
CA ASP A 121 12.53 -7.46 -0.27
C ASP A 121 13.77 -6.62 0.06
N ARG A 122 14.72 -6.45 -0.88
CA ARG A 122 15.96 -5.71 -0.63
C ARG A 122 15.77 -4.18 -0.56
N SER A 123 14.67 -3.66 -1.09
CA SER A 123 14.37 -2.23 -1.15
C SER A 123 13.22 -1.80 -0.24
N VAL A 124 12.88 -2.64 0.74
CA VAL A 124 11.84 -2.34 1.73
C VAL A 124 12.24 -1.11 2.54
N LEU A 125 11.33 -0.15 2.61
CA LEU A 125 11.45 1.04 3.42
C LEU A 125 10.87 0.80 4.81
N TYR A 126 9.62 0.36 4.87
CA TYR A 126 8.90 0.13 6.11
C TYR A 126 8.21 -1.22 6.08
N GLU A 127 8.26 -1.92 7.20
CA GLU A 127 7.53 -3.14 7.46
C GLU A 127 6.55 -2.91 8.60
N THR A 128 5.29 -3.29 8.37
CA THR A 128 4.22 -3.17 9.36
C THR A 128 3.80 -4.55 9.80
N HIS A 129 3.83 -4.77 11.10
CA HIS A 129 3.41 -6.03 11.71
C HIS A 129 1.95 -5.92 12.18
N GLY A 130 1.18 -6.95 11.86
CA GLY A 130 -0.15 -7.16 12.41
C GLY A 130 -0.09 -7.31 13.94
N PRO A 131 -1.22 -7.11 14.62
CA PRO A 131 -1.25 -7.13 16.07
C PRO A 131 -1.11 -8.59 16.54
N SER A 132 -0.10 -8.88 17.36
CA SER A 132 0.10 -10.23 17.89
C SER A 132 -0.99 -10.66 18.88
N PHE A 133 -1.76 -9.69 19.41
CA PHE A 133 -2.85 -9.89 20.36
C PHE A 133 -4.02 -8.93 20.03
N LEU A 134 -5.20 -9.17 20.59
CA LEU A 134 -6.49 -8.49 20.31
C LEU A 134 -6.51 -6.94 20.52
N SER A 135 -5.37 -6.28 20.73
CA SER A 135 -5.29 -4.85 20.94
C SER A 135 -5.15 -4.07 19.62
N ASN A 136 -5.66 -2.83 19.60
CA ASN A 136 -5.57 -1.92 18.45
C ASN A 136 -4.15 -1.34 18.27
N ASP A 137 -3.12 -2.14 18.56
CA ASP A 137 -1.72 -1.74 18.60
C ASP A 137 -0.93 -2.38 17.47
N TYR A 138 -0.21 -1.55 16.74
CA TYR A 138 0.49 -1.96 15.54
C TYR A 138 1.89 -1.37 15.55
N TYR A 139 2.85 -2.13 15.03
CA TYR A 139 4.24 -1.76 15.03
C TYR A 139 4.76 -1.66 13.62
N ILE A 140 5.48 -0.59 13.33
CA ILE A 140 6.06 -0.31 12.03
C ILE A 140 7.55 -0.07 12.22
N GLU A 141 8.37 -0.79 11.47
CA GLU A 141 9.82 -0.71 11.53
C GLU A 141 10.39 -0.17 10.22
N GLY A 142 11.33 0.78 10.33
CA GLY A 142 12.11 1.25 9.19
C GLY A 142 13.23 0.27 8.86
N GLN A 143 13.23 -0.30 7.66
CA GLN A 143 14.19 -1.31 7.20
C GLN A 143 15.38 -0.70 6.43
N HIS A 144 15.25 0.55 5.98
CA HIS A 144 16.26 1.21 5.15
C HIS A 144 16.98 2.34 5.89
N ARG A 145 18.24 2.63 5.53
CA ARG A 145 19.04 3.68 6.22
C ARG A 145 18.48 5.09 6.05
N SER A 146 17.61 5.31 5.06
CA SER A 146 16.98 6.61 4.79
C SER A 146 15.63 6.81 5.52
N THR A 147 15.13 5.78 6.21
CA THR A 147 13.89 5.88 6.98
C THR A 147 14.15 6.37 8.40
N LEU A 148 13.09 6.81 9.08
CA LEU A 148 13.17 7.16 10.48
C LEU A 148 13.64 5.92 11.29
N PRO A 149 14.77 5.97 12.01
CA PRO A 149 15.31 4.81 12.72
C PRO A 149 14.46 4.48 13.95
N GLY A 150 14.45 3.22 14.37
CA GLY A 150 13.70 2.75 15.53
C GLY A 150 12.33 2.20 15.18
N LEU A 151 11.44 2.12 16.17
CA LEU A 151 10.13 1.51 16.05
C LEU A 151 9.03 2.58 16.13
N LEU A 152 8.01 2.45 15.31
CA LEU A 152 6.80 3.26 15.37
C LEU A 152 5.68 2.42 15.95
N HIS A 153 5.04 2.92 17.00
CA HIS A 153 3.83 2.34 17.56
C HIS A 153 2.64 3.17 17.09
N MET A 154 1.71 2.53 16.38
CA MET A 154 0.46 3.14 15.95
C MET A 154 -0.71 2.50 16.70
N SER A 155 -1.52 3.33 17.35
CA SER A 155 -2.69 2.90 18.12
C SER A 155 -3.91 3.74 17.81
N PHE A 156 -5.10 3.15 17.94
CA PHE A 156 -6.36 3.86 17.78
C PHE A 156 -7.04 4.12 19.13
N GLY A 157 -7.23 5.39 19.49
CA GLY A 157 -7.81 5.82 20.76
C GLY A 157 -8.44 7.22 20.67
N LEU A 158 -9.46 7.50 21.49
CA LEU A 158 -10.15 8.81 21.50
C LEU A 158 -10.60 9.28 20.09
N ARG A 159 -11.06 8.33 19.25
CA ARG A 159 -11.53 8.53 17.87
C ARG A 159 -10.46 9.02 16.87
N ARG A 160 -9.18 8.86 17.19
CA ARG A 160 -8.07 9.18 16.29
C ARG A 160 -6.96 8.13 16.40
N TRP A 161 -6.14 8.05 15.38
CA TRP A 161 -4.88 7.32 15.40
C TRP A 161 -3.81 8.18 16.06
N HIS A 162 -2.98 7.54 16.86
CA HIS A 162 -1.82 8.12 17.51
C HIS A 162 -0.60 7.34 17.05
N VAL A 163 0.44 8.08 16.67
CA VAL A 163 1.71 7.51 16.24
C VAL A 163 2.77 8.00 17.19
N VAL A 164 3.46 7.04 17.79
CA VAL A 164 4.50 7.26 18.77
C VAL A 164 5.79 6.65 18.24
N HIS A 165 6.87 7.41 18.31
CA HIS A 165 8.21 6.97 17.93
C HIS A 165 8.96 6.45 19.14
N ILE A 166 9.56 5.27 19.00
CA ILE A 166 10.42 4.62 19.99
C ILE A 166 11.81 4.50 19.33
N PRO A 167 12.69 5.52 19.49
CA PRO A 167 14.00 5.54 18.85
C PRO A 167 14.87 4.33 19.19
N ILE A 168 14.81 3.91 20.46
CA ILE A 168 15.56 2.79 21.03
C ILE A 168 14.61 2.03 21.98
N PRO A 169 14.65 0.69 22.07
CA PRO A 169 13.72 -0.09 22.91
C PRO A 169 13.62 0.33 24.38
N THR A 170 14.67 0.95 24.93
CA THR A 170 14.72 1.42 26.33
C THR A 170 14.43 2.91 26.50
N SER A 171 14.24 3.63 25.39
CA SER A 171 13.99 5.07 25.39
C SER A 171 12.53 5.41 25.66
N ARG A 172 12.29 6.66 26.11
CA ARG A 172 10.91 7.15 26.26
C ARG A 172 10.25 7.31 24.89
N PRO A 173 9.02 6.80 24.71
CA PRO A 173 8.26 7.03 23.49
C PRO A 173 7.97 8.53 23.29
N VAL A 174 8.08 9.00 22.05
CA VAL A 174 7.86 10.40 21.65
C VAL A 174 6.64 10.47 20.75
N GLU A 175 5.65 11.31 21.09
CA GLU A 175 4.50 11.54 20.22
C GLU A 175 4.98 12.18 18.91
N LEU A 176 4.61 11.57 17.78
CA LEU A 176 5.07 11.97 16.47
C LEU A 176 3.94 12.61 15.66
N MET A 177 2.82 11.91 15.56
CA MET A 177 1.71 12.31 14.69
C MET A 177 0.37 11.80 15.20
N THR A 178 -0.70 12.48 14.79
CA THR A 178 -2.08 11.99 14.97
C THR A 178 -2.86 12.02 13.67
N CYS A 179 -3.80 11.09 13.50
CA CYS A 179 -4.70 11.07 12.34
C CYS A 179 -6.16 10.87 12.74
N GLY A 180 -7.03 11.78 12.31
CA GLY A 180 -8.45 11.66 12.60
C GLY A 180 -9.30 12.59 11.75
N LYS A 181 -10.62 12.46 11.87
CA LYS A 181 -11.56 13.35 11.20
C LYS A 181 -11.48 14.76 11.82
N ASN A 182 -11.55 15.79 10.97
CA ASN A 182 -11.73 17.15 11.43
C ASN A 182 -13.17 17.34 11.96
N GLY A 183 -13.37 17.23 13.27
CA GLY A 183 -14.66 17.54 13.89
C GLY A 183 -14.89 16.91 15.26
N GLY A 184 -14.55 17.66 16.31
CA GLY A 184 -15.19 17.45 17.62
C GLY A 184 -16.62 17.98 17.57
N LEU A 185 -17.62 17.10 17.72
CA LEU A 185 -19.02 17.34 18.12
C LEU A 185 -19.88 18.45 17.45
N LYS A 186 -19.36 19.34 16.60
CA LYS A 186 -20.15 20.40 15.96
C LYS A 186 -19.60 20.74 14.57
N LYS A 187 -20.18 20.10 13.56
CA LYS A 187 -20.63 20.69 12.28
C LYS A 187 -20.89 19.53 11.33
N THR A 188 -22.17 19.31 11.07
CA THR A 188 -22.66 18.62 9.89
C THR A 188 -22.12 19.37 8.67
N ILE A 189 -20.99 18.92 8.10
CA ILE A 189 -20.56 19.37 6.78
C ILE A 189 -21.31 18.49 5.78
N THR A 190 -22.56 18.89 5.55
CA THR A 190 -23.24 18.60 4.30
C THR A 190 -22.48 19.35 3.22
N GLN A 191 -21.59 18.68 2.47
CA GLN A 191 -21.22 19.00 1.07
C GLN A 191 -19.94 18.30 0.65
N ARG A 192 -20.10 17.14 0.00
CA ARG A 192 -19.59 16.82 -1.35
C ARG A 192 -20.16 15.43 -1.64
N LYS A 193 -21.11 15.36 -2.58
CA LYS A 193 -21.93 14.15 -2.83
C LYS A 193 -21.13 12.86 -3.09
N ASN A 194 -19.82 12.92 -3.28
CA ASN A 194 -18.96 11.80 -3.64
C ASN A 194 -17.70 11.62 -2.75
N GLU A 195 -17.48 12.44 -1.72
CA GLU A 195 -16.27 12.37 -0.88
C GLU A 195 -16.65 12.00 0.56
N MET A 196 -16.12 10.89 1.09
CA MET A 196 -16.24 10.56 2.50
C MET A 196 -15.37 11.54 3.31
N GLU A 197 -15.84 11.96 4.50
CA GLU A 197 -15.15 12.96 5.33
C GLU A 197 -13.64 12.71 5.44
N PRO A 198 -12.81 13.70 5.11
CA PRO A 198 -11.35 13.53 5.09
C PRO A 198 -10.80 13.25 6.48
N SER A 199 -9.78 12.39 6.54
CA SER A 199 -8.97 12.20 7.74
C SER A 199 -7.67 12.99 7.59
N VAL A 200 -7.27 13.69 8.64
CA VAL A 200 -6.15 14.63 8.58
C VAL A 200 -5.03 14.15 9.48
N TRP A 201 -3.82 14.09 8.92
CA TRP A 201 -2.58 13.83 9.64
C TRP A 201 -2.00 15.14 10.16
N LYS A 202 -1.70 15.16 11.46
CA LYS A 202 -1.06 16.28 12.15
C LYS A 202 0.27 15.86 12.76
N ASP A 203 1.24 16.77 12.74
CA ASP A 203 2.48 16.63 13.52
C ASP A 203 2.23 16.85 15.03
N ALA A 204 3.29 16.69 15.83
CA ALA A 204 3.26 16.86 17.28
C ALA A 204 2.85 18.29 17.69
N GLU A 205 3.15 19.29 16.86
CA GLU A 205 2.77 20.69 17.05
C GLU A 205 1.31 20.98 16.63
N GLY A 206 0.64 20.00 16.00
CA GLY A 206 -0.76 20.10 15.57
C GLY A 206 -0.96 20.71 14.17
N ASN A 207 0.11 20.95 13.42
CA ASN A 207 0.04 21.39 12.04
C ASN A 207 -0.39 20.24 11.14
N VAL A 208 -1.20 20.55 10.13
CA VAL A 208 -1.61 19.57 9.12
C VAL A 208 -0.46 19.29 8.17
N ILE A 209 -0.11 18.02 8.02
CA ILE A 209 0.98 17.55 7.15
C ILE A 209 0.52 16.61 6.04
N ALA A 210 -0.65 15.99 6.19
CA ALA A 210 -1.31 15.31 5.09
C ALA A 210 -2.83 15.21 5.30
N THR A 211 -3.55 15.00 4.21
CA THR A 211 -5.00 14.76 4.21
C THR A 211 -5.30 13.50 3.41
N GLU A 212 -6.04 12.59 4.01
CA GLU A 212 -6.59 11.43 3.35
C GLU A 212 -8.00 11.71 2.84
N VAL A 213 -8.20 11.48 1.56
CA VAL A 213 -9.49 11.63 0.89
C VAL A 213 -9.85 10.33 0.16
N MET A 214 -11.14 10.05 0.08
CA MET A 214 -11.65 8.94 -0.74
C MET A 214 -12.23 9.55 -2.00
N GLN A 215 -11.49 9.48 -3.11
CA GLN A 215 -11.95 10.01 -4.39
C GLN A 215 -12.79 8.95 -5.12
N MET A 216 -13.84 9.38 -5.82
CA MET A 216 -14.58 8.49 -6.73
C MET A 216 -13.93 8.57 -8.11
N CYS A 217 -13.31 7.48 -8.56
CA CYS A 217 -12.75 7.36 -9.90
C CYS A 217 -13.44 6.19 -10.60
N ASN A 218 -14.08 6.44 -11.75
CA ASN A 218 -14.76 5.42 -12.56
C ASN A 218 -15.77 4.56 -11.78
N GLY A 219 -16.48 5.14 -10.82
CA GLY A 219 -17.45 4.44 -9.96
C GLY A 219 -16.83 3.65 -8.80
N ALA A 220 -15.50 3.57 -8.70
CA ALA A 220 -14.80 2.95 -7.58
C ALA A 220 -14.28 4.01 -6.59
N LYS A 221 -14.29 3.66 -5.29
CA LYS A 221 -13.70 4.47 -4.22
C LYS A 221 -12.18 4.25 -4.19
N MET A 222 -11.43 5.32 -4.38
CA MET A 222 -9.97 5.34 -4.47
C MET A 222 -9.36 6.05 -3.26
N PRO A 223 -8.61 5.34 -2.40
CA PRO A 223 -7.86 5.98 -1.33
C PRO A 223 -6.79 6.90 -1.93
N THR A 224 -6.83 8.17 -1.53
CA THR A 224 -5.90 9.20 -1.98
C THR A 224 -5.31 9.92 -0.78
N LEU A 225 -4.01 10.19 -0.82
CA LEU A 225 -3.27 10.94 0.19
C LEU A 225 -2.71 12.21 -0.44
N GLU A 226 -3.00 13.35 0.18
CA GLU A 226 -2.49 14.66 -0.22
C GLU A 226 -1.54 15.18 0.85
N LEU A 227 -0.26 15.28 0.51
CA LEU A 227 0.81 15.75 1.39
C LEU A 227 0.92 17.28 1.37
N ARG A 228 1.37 17.85 2.49
CA ARG A 228 1.79 19.25 2.53
C ARG A 228 3.01 19.46 1.61
N PRO A 229 3.05 20.52 0.80
CA PRO A 229 4.24 20.87 0.03
C PRO A 229 5.46 21.12 0.93
N GLY A 230 6.66 20.81 0.43
CA GLY A 230 7.92 21.09 1.15
C GLY A 230 8.25 20.11 2.27
N LEU A 231 7.56 18.96 2.35
CA LEU A 231 8.00 17.84 3.18
C LEU A 231 9.22 17.17 2.55
N ASP A 232 10.21 16.84 3.38
CA ASP A 232 11.37 16.07 2.96
C ASP A 232 11.00 14.62 2.59
N GLN A 233 11.92 13.93 1.93
CA GLN A 233 11.67 12.57 1.45
C GLN A 233 11.35 11.60 2.61
N THR A 234 12.09 11.69 3.72
CA THR A 234 11.91 10.79 4.87
C THR A 234 10.53 10.96 5.50
N CYS A 235 10.06 12.20 5.69
CA CYS A 235 8.73 12.48 6.22
C CYS A 235 7.64 12.00 5.25
N ARG A 236 7.80 12.20 3.94
CA ARG A 236 6.83 11.72 2.94
C ARG A 236 6.65 10.22 2.99
N GLU A 237 7.76 9.48 3.02
CA GLU A 237 7.74 8.03 3.07
C GLU A 237 7.17 7.51 4.38
N LEU A 238 7.47 8.19 5.48
CA LEU A 238 6.89 7.89 6.78
C LEU A 238 5.37 8.04 6.76
N ILE A 239 4.85 9.16 6.25
CA ILE A 239 3.39 9.38 6.16
C ILE A 239 2.76 8.34 5.23
N LEU A 240 3.41 8.01 4.11
CA LEU A 240 2.94 6.95 3.21
C LEU A 240 2.86 5.60 3.91
N ALA A 241 3.87 5.23 4.68
CA ALA A 241 3.88 3.98 5.46
C ALA A 241 2.76 3.95 6.49
N LEU A 242 2.58 5.05 7.24
CA LEU A 242 1.50 5.18 8.23
C LEU A 242 0.12 5.10 7.59
N TRP A 243 -0.08 5.76 6.45
CA TRP A 243 -1.31 5.73 5.68
C TRP A 243 -1.65 4.32 5.16
N VAL A 244 -0.69 3.65 4.53
CA VAL A 244 -0.83 2.28 4.04
C VAL A 244 -1.17 1.33 5.19
N SER A 245 -0.45 1.45 6.31
CA SER A 245 -0.72 0.69 7.52
C SER A 245 -2.16 0.91 7.99
N ARG A 246 -2.58 2.18 8.08
CA ARG A 246 -3.95 2.59 8.46
C ARG A 246 -5.01 1.90 7.61
N LEU A 247 -4.82 1.93 6.29
CA LEU A 247 -5.72 1.30 5.34
C LEU A 247 -5.72 -0.22 5.49
N TRP A 248 -4.55 -0.86 5.50
CA TRP A 248 -4.42 -2.30 5.63
C TRP A 248 -5.16 -2.84 6.86
N MET A 249 -5.03 -2.17 8.02
CA MET A 249 -5.77 -2.54 9.23
C MET A 249 -7.28 -2.34 9.08
N ALA A 250 -7.71 -1.26 8.42
CA ALA A 250 -9.12 -0.98 8.19
C ALA A 250 -9.77 -2.02 7.24
N PHE A 251 -9.02 -2.51 6.26
CA PHE A 251 -9.46 -3.57 5.35
C PHE A 251 -9.40 -4.96 6.00
N GLY A 252 -8.34 -5.26 6.77
CA GLY A 252 -8.16 -6.54 7.46
C GLY A 252 -9.25 -6.83 8.49
N ARG A 253 -9.75 -5.82 9.23
CA ARG A 253 -10.82 -6.02 10.24
C ARG A 253 -12.16 -6.51 9.68
N LYS A 254 -12.49 -6.19 8.42
CA LYS A 254 -13.75 -6.64 7.80
C LYS A 254 -13.80 -8.16 7.63
N ALA A 255 -12.65 -8.82 7.59
CA ALA A 255 -12.55 -10.26 7.38
C ALA A 255 -12.65 -11.10 8.66
N TYR A 256 -12.59 -10.48 9.85
CA TYR A 256 -12.71 -11.15 11.17
C TYR A 256 -14.11 -11.04 11.77
N MET A 257 -15.01 -10.27 11.16
CA MET A 257 -16.40 -10.09 11.59
C MET A 257 -17.42 -10.82 10.68
N THR A 258 -16.93 -11.69 9.81
CA THR A 258 -17.68 -12.65 8.98
C THR A 258 -17.22 -14.05 9.32
#